data_AF-A0A927LDG1-F1
#
_entry.id   AF-A0A927LDG1-F1
#
_cell.length_a   1.000
_cell.length_b   1.000
_cell.length_c   1.000
_cell.angle_alpha   90.00
_cell.angle_beta   90.00
_cell.angle_gamma   90.00
#
_symmetry.space_group_name_H-M   'P 1'
#
loop_
_entity.id
_entity.type
_entity.pdbx_description
1 polymer ?
#
loop_
_entity_poly.entity_id
_entity_poly.type
_entity_poly.pdbx_seq_one_letter_code
_entity_poly.pdbx_strand_id
1 'polypeptide(L)'
;MITKALPMKKRFTFTVISATAAAVVVSAPYASAATEHADAQPAVTHVKTVAAFDFAIGDVPENITVAPDNSLTVSMVGTPAGERPALVRIAPSGHRTVLVTGQKGDGITGNTRGHDGTVYYNVWSSDASRNGVWKLPPGGTPHRIAALPVGGVPNGLAIDPAGRTLYVADSQMGTVWAVPVSGGPATAWLVGPALAIKASAPVPYGANGLRFHNGAVWVSNLSKGTLLRIPVTATGAPGRIHTVADGLTGVDDFNFLSERSNVVFAALNTQNKVAVVFPDGTTKTVLTASDGLASPTATAVRGKRLYITDGGLNEPHDAKLQIGKINLAALLSH
;
A
#
# COMPACT_ATOMS: atom_id res chain seq x y z
N MET A 1 50.88 -2.13 -27.74
CA MET A 1 50.62 -0.92 -26.95
C MET A 1 49.53 -0.13 -27.66
N ILE A 2 48.30 -0.19 -27.15
CA ILE A 2 47.15 0.51 -27.70
C ILE A 2 46.53 1.29 -26.53
N THR A 3 46.51 2.61 -26.68
CA THR A 3 45.92 3.60 -25.79
C THR A 3 44.40 3.47 -25.76
N LYS A 4 43.80 3.49 -24.57
CA LYS A 4 42.36 3.73 -24.38
C LYS A 4 42.15 4.79 -23.30
N ALA A 5 41.71 5.96 -23.74
CA ALA A 5 41.28 7.07 -22.90
C ALA A 5 39.91 6.76 -22.26
N LEU A 6 39.72 7.17 -21.01
CA LEU A 6 38.44 7.13 -20.30
C LEU A 6 37.46 8.18 -20.87
N PRO A 7 36.15 7.92 -20.92
CA PRO A 7 35.17 8.94 -21.25
C PRO A 7 34.78 9.80 -20.05
N MET A 8 34.80 11.12 -20.27
CA MET A 8 34.37 12.19 -19.37
C MET A 8 32.86 12.17 -19.10
N LYS A 9 32.49 12.46 -17.85
CA LYS A 9 31.12 12.76 -17.39
C LYS A 9 30.57 14.00 -18.11
N LYS A 10 29.42 13.86 -18.80
CA LYS A 10 28.63 15.01 -19.27
C LYS A 10 27.81 15.58 -18.12
N ARG A 11 28.10 16.84 -17.75
CA ARG A 11 27.22 17.68 -16.93
C ARG A 11 26.19 18.34 -17.85
N PHE A 12 24.91 18.18 -17.56
CA PHE A 12 23.85 18.97 -18.19
C PHE A 12 23.56 20.19 -17.33
N THR A 13 23.79 21.37 -17.89
CA THR A 13 23.42 22.67 -17.33
C THR A 13 22.04 23.02 -17.87
N PHE A 14 21.04 23.20 -17.00
CA PHE A 14 19.74 23.76 -17.40
C PHE A 14 19.81 25.29 -17.36
N THR A 15 19.65 25.91 -18.53
CA THR A 15 19.45 27.37 -18.67
C THR A 15 17.97 27.68 -18.51
N VAL A 16 17.62 28.47 -17.49
CA VAL A 16 16.27 29.02 -17.28
C VAL A 16 16.12 30.27 -18.16
N ILE A 17 15.16 30.27 -19.08
CA ILE A 17 14.73 31.47 -19.80
C ILE A 17 13.45 31.97 -19.11
N SER A 18 13.56 33.08 -18.41
CA SER A 18 12.44 33.82 -17.84
C SER A 18 11.79 34.69 -18.92
N ALA A 19 10.52 34.46 -19.22
CA ALA A 19 9.70 35.37 -20.01
C ALA A 19 8.65 36.01 -19.09
N THR A 20 8.83 37.29 -18.78
CA THR A 20 7.87 38.15 -18.08
C THR A 20 6.82 38.66 -19.05
N ALA A 21 5.56 38.29 -18.83
CA ALA A 21 4.41 38.93 -19.48
C ALA A 21 3.51 39.52 -18.38
N ALA A 22 3.47 40.85 -18.31
CA ALA A 22 2.54 41.59 -17.47
C ALA A 22 1.19 41.70 -18.19
N ALA A 23 0.12 41.24 -17.55
CA ALA A 23 -1.25 41.47 -18.01
C ALA A 23 -2.02 42.22 -16.92
N VAL A 24 -2.46 43.44 -17.24
CA VAL A 24 -3.39 44.23 -16.44
C VAL A 24 -4.80 43.68 -16.67
N VAL A 25 -5.49 43.27 -15.61
CA VAL A 25 -6.91 42.89 -15.68
C VAL A 25 -7.71 43.90 -14.87
N VAL A 26 -8.61 44.60 -15.55
CA VAL A 26 -9.61 45.49 -14.96
C VAL A 26 -10.69 44.63 -14.30
N SER A 27 -10.88 44.81 -12.99
CA SER A 27 -11.90 44.13 -12.20
C SER A 27 -13.26 44.82 -12.34
N ALA A 28 -14.30 44.08 -12.75
CA ALA A 28 -15.70 44.44 -12.55
C ALA A 28 -16.34 43.43 -11.57
N PRO A 29 -17.17 43.87 -10.61
CA PRO A 29 -17.69 43.02 -9.56
C PRO A 29 -18.89 42.21 -10.08
N TYR A 30 -18.71 40.90 -10.26
CA TYR A 30 -19.83 39.98 -10.32
C TYR A 30 -20.01 39.35 -8.95
N ALA A 31 -21.03 39.83 -8.23
CA ALA A 31 -21.65 39.07 -7.17
C ALA A 31 -22.21 37.78 -7.79
N SER A 32 -21.67 36.63 -7.40
CA SER A 32 -22.30 35.34 -7.62
C SER A 32 -22.52 34.70 -6.25
N ALA A 33 -23.75 34.25 -6.05
CA ALA A 33 -24.29 33.79 -4.78
C ALA A 33 -23.40 32.72 -4.15
N ALA A 34 -22.92 33.00 -2.93
CA ALA A 34 -22.47 31.96 -2.03
C ALA A 34 -23.71 31.13 -1.66
N THR A 35 -23.90 30.01 -2.35
CA THR A 35 -24.60 28.88 -1.73
C THR A 35 -23.74 28.50 -0.54
N GLU A 36 -24.20 28.81 0.67
CA GLU A 36 -23.69 28.21 1.89
C GLU A 36 -23.77 26.69 1.72
N HIS A 37 -22.65 26.08 1.33
CA HIS A 37 -22.44 24.68 1.62
C HIS A 37 -22.43 24.59 3.14
N ALA A 38 -23.54 24.14 3.72
CA ALA A 38 -23.53 23.66 5.10
C ALA A 38 -22.32 22.72 5.20
N ASP A 39 -21.32 23.09 6.01
CA ASP A 39 -20.04 22.40 6.10
C ASP A 39 -20.27 20.91 6.33
N ALA A 40 -20.20 20.14 5.25
CA ALA A 40 -20.38 18.71 5.30
C ALA A 40 -19.27 18.16 6.20
N GLN A 41 -19.66 17.55 7.32
CA GLN A 41 -18.71 17.06 8.30
C GLN A 41 -17.67 16.15 7.63
N PRO A 42 -16.38 16.24 7.98
CA PRO A 42 -15.37 15.38 7.39
C PRO A 42 -15.63 13.89 7.69
N ALA A 43 -15.41 13.03 6.70
CA ALA A 43 -15.58 11.58 6.84
C ALA A 43 -14.53 10.95 7.76
N VAL A 44 -13.36 11.57 7.86
CA VAL A 44 -12.30 11.21 8.82
C VAL A 44 -11.90 12.48 9.58
N THR A 45 -11.82 12.39 10.90
CA THR A 45 -11.49 13.51 11.80
C THR A 45 -10.39 13.11 12.77
N HIS A 46 -9.86 14.06 13.54
CA HIS A 46 -8.87 13.79 14.60
C HIS A 46 -7.63 13.03 14.09
N VAL A 47 -7.17 13.36 12.88
CA VAL A 47 -5.99 12.75 12.29
C VAL A 47 -4.77 13.21 13.06
N LYS A 48 -3.94 12.26 13.50
CA LYS A 48 -2.70 12.55 14.22
C LYS A 48 -1.64 11.49 13.98
N THR A 49 -0.39 11.89 14.02
CA THR A 49 0.76 10.98 14.06
C THR A 49 0.78 10.25 15.40
N VAL A 50 0.92 8.92 15.37
CA VAL A 50 1.08 8.07 16.58
C VAL A 50 2.45 7.42 16.65
N ALA A 51 3.18 7.40 15.54
CA ALA A 51 4.56 6.94 15.48
C ALA A 51 5.27 7.65 14.33
N ALA A 52 6.43 8.26 14.60
CA ALA A 52 7.35 8.73 13.57
C ALA A 52 8.42 7.66 13.29
N PHE A 53 8.89 7.60 12.05
CA PHE A 53 9.91 6.67 11.60
C PHE A 53 11.07 7.44 10.97
N ASP A 54 12.26 6.84 11.01
CA ASP A 54 13.46 7.45 10.42
C ASP A 54 13.73 6.83 9.04
N PHE A 55 13.36 7.60 8.02
CA PHE A 55 13.56 7.23 6.63
C PHE A 55 15.03 6.91 6.32
N ALA A 56 15.99 7.62 6.93
CA ALA A 56 17.40 7.52 6.61
C ALA A 56 18.01 6.17 7.04
N ILE A 57 17.41 5.49 8.01
CA ILE A 57 17.85 4.16 8.48
C ILE A 57 17.01 3.01 7.91
N GLY A 58 16.10 3.30 6.97
CA GLY A 58 15.25 2.30 6.32
C GLY A 58 13.93 1.98 7.02
N ASP A 59 13.53 2.77 8.03
CA ASP A 59 12.19 2.65 8.64
C ASP A 59 11.14 3.30 7.72
N VAL A 60 10.92 2.69 6.56
CA VAL A 60 9.92 3.10 5.57
C VAL A 60 8.71 2.18 5.72
N PRO A 61 7.61 2.61 6.36
CA PRO A 61 6.47 1.75 6.62
C PRO A 61 5.68 1.48 5.33
N GLU A 62 5.61 0.22 4.93
CA GLU A 62 5.03 -0.22 3.66
C GLU A 62 3.66 -0.88 3.82
N ASN A 63 3.44 -1.59 4.93
CA ASN A 63 2.21 -2.32 5.15
C ASN A 63 1.84 -2.40 6.62
N ILE A 64 0.54 -2.58 6.90
CA ILE A 64 0.01 -2.61 8.25
C ILE A 64 -1.14 -3.59 8.42
N THR A 65 -1.12 -4.35 9.51
CA THR A 65 -2.27 -5.11 10.00
C THR A 65 -2.57 -4.80 11.46
N VAL A 66 -3.85 -4.89 11.83
CA VAL A 66 -4.33 -4.58 13.18
C VAL A 66 -4.77 -5.88 13.86
N ALA A 67 -4.13 -6.25 14.95
CA ALA A 67 -4.48 -7.43 15.74
C ALA A 67 -5.67 -7.15 16.68
N PRO A 68 -6.37 -8.19 17.21
CA PRO A 68 -7.50 -8.08 18.13
C PRO A 68 -7.22 -7.39 19.47
N ASP A 69 -5.96 -7.23 19.87
CA ASP A 69 -5.56 -6.44 21.05
C ASP A 69 -5.30 -4.95 20.71
N ASN A 70 -5.52 -4.54 19.45
CA ASN A 70 -5.20 -3.24 18.86
C ASN A 70 -3.70 -2.97 18.70
N SER A 71 -2.86 -3.99 18.86
CA SER A 71 -1.48 -3.90 18.38
C SER A 71 -1.44 -3.92 16.86
N LEU A 72 -0.42 -3.28 16.32
CA LEU A 72 -0.20 -3.13 14.90
C LEU A 72 1.02 -3.95 14.51
N THR A 73 0.96 -4.66 13.40
CA THR A 73 2.15 -5.21 12.74
C THR A 73 2.42 -4.36 11.52
N VAL A 74 3.58 -3.71 11.52
CA VAL A 74 4.02 -2.80 10.47
C VAL A 74 5.24 -3.40 9.78
N SER A 75 5.20 -3.45 8.46
CA SER A 75 6.33 -3.83 7.62
C SER A 75 7.17 -2.60 7.29
N MET A 76 8.46 -2.64 7.56
CA MET A 76 9.44 -1.64 7.15
C MET A 76 10.22 -2.20 5.97
N VAL A 77 10.21 -1.50 4.84
CA VAL A 77 10.73 -2.05 3.59
C VAL A 77 12.23 -1.84 3.39
N GLY A 78 12.92 -0.99 4.18
CA GLY A 78 14.37 -0.77 4.11
C GLY A 78 14.86 0.00 2.87
N THR A 79 14.16 -0.11 1.75
CA THR A 79 14.32 0.68 0.51
C THR A 79 13.45 1.95 0.56
N PRO A 80 13.82 3.08 -0.06
CA PRO A 80 15.01 3.30 -0.90
C PRO A 80 16.30 3.58 -0.13
N ALA A 81 16.28 3.65 1.21
CA ALA A 81 17.48 3.87 2.02
C ALA A 81 18.55 2.76 1.84
N GLY A 82 18.13 1.57 1.41
CA GLY A 82 19.02 0.43 1.16
C GLY A 82 19.50 -0.23 2.45
N GLU A 83 18.79 -0.02 3.55
CA GLU A 83 19.10 -0.59 4.86
C GLU A 83 18.31 -1.88 5.12
N ARG A 84 18.49 -2.45 6.32
CA ARG A 84 17.80 -3.69 6.70
C ARG A 84 16.31 -3.41 6.88
N PRO A 85 15.42 -4.18 6.22
CA PRO A 85 13.99 -4.09 6.51
C PRO A 85 13.69 -4.73 7.86
N ALA A 86 12.52 -4.41 8.42
CA ALA A 86 12.08 -4.96 9.69
C ALA A 86 10.57 -5.24 9.69
N LEU A 87 10.16 -6.22 10.47
CA LEU A 87 8.76 -6.39 10.85
C LEU A 87 8.62 -5.92 12.28
N VAL A 88 7.76 -4.93 12.53
CA VAL A 88 7.65 -4.26 13.83
C VAL A 88 6.25 -4.44 14.39
N ARG A 89 6.15 -4.79 15.67
CA ARG A 89 4.91 -4.71 16.43
C ARG A 89 4.85 -3.38 17.19
N ILE A 90 3.72 -2.69 17.11
CA ILE A 90 3.44 -1.47 17.89
C ILE A 90 2.26 -1.78 18.81
N ALA A 91 2.48 -1.74 20.12
CA ALA A 91 1.43 -1.93 21.11
C ALA A 91 0.48 -0.72 21.15
N PRO A 92 -0.74 -0.85 21.70
CA PRO A 92 -1.65 0.28 21.88
C PRO A 92 -1.05 1.43 22.72
N SER A 93 -0.08 1.12 23.58
CA SER A 93 0.70 2.11 24.34
C SER A 93 1.71 2.91 23.51
N GLY A 94 1.92 2.53 22.24
CA GLY A 94 2.96 3.07 21.37
C GLY A 94 4.31 2.35 21.48
N HIS A 95 4.47 1.42 22.43
CA HIS A 95 5.70 0.64 22.60
C HIS A 95 5.98 -0.22 21.36
N ARG A 96 7.18 -0.10 20.80
CA ARG A 96 7.60 -0.81 19.60
C ARG A 96 8.46 -2.03 19.93
N THR A 97 8.31 -3.09 19.17
CA THR A 97 9.11 -4.31 19.28
C THR A 97 9.43 -4.81 17.89
N VAL A 98 10.72 -4.94 17.57
CA VAL A 98 11.15 -5.59 16.33
C VAL A 98 10.89 -7.09 16.45
N LEU A 99 10.07 -7.64 15.56
CA LEU A 99 9.74 -9.05 15.48
C LEU A 99 10.73 -9.80 14.59
N VAL A 100 11.13 -9.18 13.47
CA VAL A 100 12.05 -9.75 12.49
C VAL A 100 12.95 -8.62 11.98
N THR A 101 14.24 -8.91 11.85
CA THR A 101 15.20 -8.07 11.13
C THR A 101 15.62 -8.80 9.86
N GLY A 102 15.43 -8.18 8.70
CA GLY A 102 15.83 -8.77 7.42
C GLY A 102 17.32 -8.56 7.11
N GLN A 103 17.72 -8.98 5.91
CA GLN A 103 19.06 -8.71 5.40
C GLN A 103 19.11 -7.38 4.67
N LYS A 104 20.29 -6.75 4.67
CA LYS A 104 20.49 -5.50 3.93
C LYS A 104 20.24 -5.74 2.45
N GLY A 105 19.41 -4.89 1.84
CA GLY A 105 18.98 -5.03 0.44
C GLY A 105 17.75 -5.92 0.21
N ASP A 106 17.22 -6.56 1.25
CA ASP A 106 15.87 -7.13 1.20
C ASP A 106 14.82 -6.03 1.46
N GLY A 107 13.55 -6.32 1.14
CA GLY A 107 12.39 -5.59 1.62
C GLY A 107 11.40 -6.51 2.34
N ILE A 108 10.77 -6.03 3.41
CA ILE A 108 9.58 -6.67 4.00
C ILE A 108 8.37 -5.82 3.60
N THR A 109 7.45 -6.42 2.86
CA THR A 109 6.29 -5.72 2.24
C THR A 109 4.98 -6.20 2.89
N GLY A 110 3.98 -6.68 2.15
CA GLY A 110 2.69 -7.09 2.69
C GLY A 110 2.78 -8.08 3.83
N ASN A 111 1.97 -7.87 4.87
CA ASN A 111 1.82 -8.79 5.99
C ASN A 111 0.34 -9.12 6.25
N THR A 112 0.09 -10.31 6.81
CA THR A 112 -1.24 -10.75 7.23
C THR A 112 -1.13 -11.66 8.46
N ARG A 113 -2.25 -11.97 9.11
CA ARG A 113 -2.26 -12.73 10.35
C ARG A 113 -3.25 -13.88 10.28
N GLY A 114 -2.81 -15.07 10.68
CA GLY A 114 -3.66 -16.24 10.88
C GLY A 114 -4.48 -16.14 12.18
N HIS A 115 -5.54 -16.94 12.27
CA HIS A 115 -6.40 -17.00 13.46
C HIS A 115 -5.66 -17.47 14.72
N ASP A 116 -4.60 -18.25 14.54
CA ASP A 116 -3.68 -18.73 15.58
C ASP A 116 -2.68 -17.65 16.06
N GLY A 117 -2.70 -16.49 15.42
CA GLY A 117 -1.82 -15.37 15.70
C GLY A 117 -0.49 -15.39 14.94
N THR A 118 -0.25 -16.40 14.10
CA THR A 118 0.91 -16.46 13.20
C THR A 118 0.89 -15.27 12.25
N VAL A 119 2.03 -14.59 12.11
CA VAL A 119 2.19 -13.51 11.13
C VAL A 119 2.82 -14.09 9.87
N TYR A 120 2.19 -13.84 8.73
CA TYR A 120 2.73 -14.14 7.41
C TYR A 120 3.18 -12.83 6.76
N TYR A 121 4.30 -12.86 6.06
CA TYR A 121 4.85 -11.66 5.43
C TYR A 121 5.66 -12.01 4.18
N ASN A 122 5.72 -11.06 3.27
CA ASN A 122 6.54 -11.15 2.07
C ASN A 122 7.96 -10.67 2.37
N VAL A 123 8.95 -11.37 1.82
CA VAL A 123 10.33 -10.90 1.68
C VAL A 123 10.60 -10.71 0.19
N TRP A 124 10.83 -9.46 -0.20
CA TRP A 124 11.31 -9.08 -1.52
C TRP A 124 12.84 -9.10 -1.50
N SER A 125 13.46 -9.94 -2.33
CA SER A 125 14.92 -10.07 -2.37
C SER A 125 15.43 -10.45 -3.75
N SER A 126 16.64 -10.00 -4.08
CA SER A 126 17.39 -10.50 -5.23
C SER A 126 18.00 -11.88 -4.97
N ASP A 127 18.04 -12.34 -3.72
CA ASP A 127 18.49 -13.67 -3.34
C ASP A 127 17.31 -14.66 -3.42
N ALA A 128 17.40 -15.60 -4.35
CA ALA A 128 16.39 -16.64 -4.56
C ALA A 128 16.19 -17.56 -3.35
N SER A 129 17.16 -17.65 -2.43
CA SER A 129 17.02 -18.41 -1.18
C SER A 129 16.17 -17.68 -0.13
N ARG A 130 15.97 -16.36 -0.29
CA ARG A 130 15.21 -15.52 0.65
C ARG A 130 13.88 -15.03 0.08
N ASN A 131 13.85 -14.69 -1.21
CA ASN A 131 12.65 -14.15 -1.86
C ASN A 131 11.46 -15.11 -1.72
N GLY A 132 10.33 -14.58 -1.26
CA GLY A 132 9.11 -15.37 -1.10
C GLY A 132 8.29 -15.04 0.15
N VAL A 133 7.43 -15.98 0.53
CA VAL A 133 6.52 -15.86 1.66
C VAL A 133 7.12 -16.53 2.88
N TRP A 134 7.11 -15.80 3.98
CA TRP A 134 7.63 -16.22 5.28
C TRP A 134 6.51 -16.26 6.32
N LYS A 135 6.71 -17.06 7.36
CA LYS A 135 5.84 -17.07 8.54
C LYS A 135 6.61 -16.93 9.83
N LEU A 136 5.99 -16.27 10.80
CA LEU A 136 6.43 -16.11 12.18
C LEU A 136 5.31 -16.59 13.12
N PRO A 137 5.41 -17.82 13.64
CA PRO A 137 4.49 -18.30 14.68
C PRO A 137 4.65 -17.49 15.98
N PRO A 138 3.59 -17.38 16.83
CA PRO A 138 3.72 -16.72 18.13
C PRO A 138 4.80 -17.37 18.99
N GLY A 139 5.79 -16.59 19.43
CA GLY A 139 6.93 -17.09 20.21
C GLY A 139 7.89 -18.03 19.45
N GLY A 140 7.67 -18.23 18.15
CA GLY A 140 8.50 -19.06 17.28
C GLY A 140 9.57 -18.26 16.53
N THR A 141 10.26 -18.95 15.62
CA THR A 141 11.26 -18.35 14.74
C THR A 141 10.71 -18.16 13.32
N PRO A 142 11.11 -17.06 12.64
CA PRO A 142 10.70 -16.82 11.27
C PRO A 142 11.33 -17.85 10.32
N HIS A 143 10.55 -18.36 9.38
CA HIS A 143 11.06 -19.23 8.31
C HIS A 143 10.23 -19.11 7.03
N ARG A 144 10.88 -19.37 5.89
CA ARG A 144 10.26 -19.32 4.57
C ARG A 144 9.35 -20.53 4.36
N ILE A 145 8.13 -20.28 3.88
CA ILE A 145 7.16 -21.34 3.56
C ILE A 145 6.98 -21.55 2.06
N ALA A 146 7.30 -20.54 1.25
CA ALA A 146 7.30 -20.66 -0.20
C ALA A 146 8.35 -19.72 -0.81
N ALA A 147 9.07 -20.22 -1.82
CA ALA A 147 9.89 -19.39 -2.68
C ALA A 147 9.01 -18.68 -3.72
N LEU A 148 9.33 -17.43 -4.03
CA LEU A 148 8.79 -16.73 -5.19
C LEU A 148 9.92 -16.45 -6.19
N PRO A 149 9.63 -16.35 -7.49
CA PRO A 149 10.64 -16.01 -8.49
C PRO A 149 11.33 -14.68 -8.18
N VAL A 150 12.66 -14.63 -8.33
CA VAL A 150 13.40 -13.36 -8.29
C VAL A 150 13.04 -12.50 -9.51
N GLY A 151 13.23 -11.19 -9.39
CA GLY A 151 12.81 -10.22 -10.41
C GLY A 151 11.34 -9.80 -10.31
N GLY A 152 10.57 -10.42 -9.40
CA GLY A 152 9.28 -9.95 -8.95
C GLY A 152 9.38 -8.90 -7.84
N VAL A 153 8.24 -8.31 -7.49
CA VAL A 153 8.08 -7.44 -6.31
C VAL A 153 6.84 -7.93 -5.56
N PRO A 154 6.97 -8.94 -4.67
CA PRO A 154 5.84 -9.36 -3.86
C PRO A 154 5.46 -8.20 -2.94
N ASN A 155 4.24 -7.69 -3.07
CA ASN A 155 3.77 -6.52 -2.32
C ASN A 155 2.61 -6.94 -1.41
N GLY A 156 1.36 -6.85 -1.85
CA GLY A 156 0.19 -7.21 -1.07
C GLY A 156 0.14 -8.69 -0.68
N LEU A 157 -0.38 -8.98 0.51
CA LEU A 157 -0.52 -10.32 1.06
C LEU A 157 -1.86 -10.46 1.81
N ALA A 158 -2.61 -11.53 1.55
CA ALA A 158 -3.77 -11.88 2.34
C ALA A 158 -3.92 -13.38 2.50
N ILE A 159 -4.47 -13.79 3.65
CA ILE A 159 -4.85 -15.17 3.93
C ILE A 159 -6.35 -15.35 3.65
N ASP A 160 -6.74 -16.51 3.15
CA ASP A 160 -8.14 -16.86 3.05
C ASP A 160 -8.78 -17.13 4.43
N PRO A 161 -10.11 -17.01 4.59
CA PRO A 161 -10.76 -17.17 5.88
C PRO A 161 -10.58 -18.56 6.50
N ALA A 162 -10.36 -19.59 5.68
CA ALA A 162 -10.11 -20.96 6.13
C ALA A 162 -8.68 -21.17 6.63
N GLY A 163 -7.76 -20.21 6.42
CA GLY A 163 -6.38 -20.30 6.86
C GLY A 163 -5.56 -21.34 6.09
N ARG A 164 -5.92 -21.61 4.84
CA ARG A 164 -5.31 -22.65 3.98
C ARG A 164 -4.42 -22.08 2.90
N THR A 165 -4.76 -20.90 2.38
CA THR A 165 -4.11 -20.30 1.22
C THR A 165 -3.79 -18.83 1.47
N LEU A 166 -2.55 -18.46 1.20
CA LEU A 166 -2.10 -17.09 1.09
C LEU A 166 -2.11 -16.66 -0.38
N TYR A 167 -2.56 -15.44 -0.63
CA TYR A 167 -2.52 -14.80 -1.94
C TYR A 167 -1.54 -13.65 -1.90
N VAL A 168 -0.65 -13.58 -2.90
CA VAL A 168 0.41 -12.57 -3.01
C VAL A 168 0.24 -11.82 -4.31
N ALA A 169 0.19 -10.49 -4.26
CA ALA A 169 0.28 -9.66 -5.46
C ALA A 169 1.75 -9.40 -5.79
N ASP A 170 2.13 -9.64 -7.04
CA ASP A 170 3.44 -9.32 -7.57
C ASP A 170 3.37 -8.12 -8.50
N SER A 171 3.87 -6.98 -8.00
CA SER A 171 3.80 -5.68 -8.66
C SER A 171 4.64 -5.61 -9.92
N GLN A 172 5.70 -6.41 -10.04
CA GLN A 172 6.57 -6.38 -11.20
C GLN A 172 6.14 -7.40 -12.26
N MET A 173 5.63 -8.56 -11.84
CA MET A 173 5.20 -9.62 -12.75
C MET A 173 3.74 -9.50 -13.20
N GLY A 174 2.92 -8.70 -12.52
CA GLY A 174 1.49 -8.61 -12.82
C GLY A 174 0.78 -9.95 -12.59
N THR A 175 1.14 -10.62 -11.50
CA THR A 175 0.67 -11.96 -11.13
C THR A 175 0.11 -11.94 -9.72
N VAL A 176 -0.97 -12.67 -9.49
CA VAL A 176 -1.35 -13.08 -8.14
C VAL A 176 -0.91 -14.53 -7.94
N TRP A 177 -0.09 -14.77 -6.92
CA TRP A 177 0.36 -16.10 -6.52
C TRP A 177 -0.56 -16.68 -5.45
N ALA A 178 -0.84 -17.98 -5.48
CA ALA A 178 -1.42 -18.73 -4.38
C ALA A 178 -0.37 -19.62 -3.72
N VAL A 179 -0.30 -19.57 -2.39
CA VAL A 179 0.70 -20.24 -1.56
C VAL A 179 0.01 -21.05 -0.46
N PRO A 180 0.28 -22.35 -0.31
CA PRO A 180 -0.23 -23.12 0.81
C PRO A 180 0.31 -22.61 2.15
N VAL A 181 -0.57 -22.40 3.14
CA VAL A 181 -0.16 -21.97 4.49
C VAL A 181 0.74 -23.01 5.18
N SER A 182 0.55 -24.30 4.85
CA SER A 182 1.42 -25.40 5.28
C SER A 182 2.85 -25.30 4.71
N GLY A 183 3.07 -24.45 3.72
CA GLY A 183 4.29 -24.39 2.92
C GLY A 183 4.22 -25.27 1.67
N GLY A 184 5.09 -24.97 0.71
CA GLY A 184 5.13 -25.62 -0.59
C GLY A 184 5.38 -24.64 -1.74
N PRO A 185 5.30 -25.10 -2.99
CA PRO A 185 5.48 -24.24 -4.15
C PRO A 185 4.36 -23.20 -4.25
N ALA A 186 4.72 -21.98 -4.61
CA ALA A 186 3.77 -20.97 -5.06
C ALA A 186 3.24 -21.33 -6.45
N THR A 187 1.97 -21.07 -6.70
CA THR A 187 1.32 -21.29 -8.00
C THR A 187 0.82 -19.95 -8.55
N ALA A 188 1.00 -19.71 -9.85
CA ALA A 188 0.45 -18.52 -10.49
C ALA A 188 -1.08 -18.65 -10.56
N TRP A 189 -1.76 -18.09 -9.58
CA TRP A 189 -3.21 -18.22 -9.40
C TRP A 189 -3.97 -17.43 -10.46
N LEU A 190 -3.51 -16.22 -10.75
CA LEU A 190 -4.05 -15.39 -11.82
C LEU A 190 -2.93 -14.57 -12.47
N VAL A 191 -2.87 -14.63 -13.79
CA VAL A 191 -1.99 -13.81 -14.63
C VAL A 191 -2.86 -13.15 -15.68
N GLY A 192 -2.65 -11.87 -15.97
CA GLY A 192 -3.33 -11.27 -17.10
C GLY A 192 -3.20 -9.76 -17.21
N PRO A 193 -3.69 -9.19 -18.33
CA PRO A 193 -3.53 -7.77 -18.62
C PRO A 193 -4.06 -6.86 -17.51
N ALA A 194 -5.14 -7.21 -16.81
CA ALA A 194 -5.69 -6.39 -15.72
C ALA A 194 -4.69 -6.19 -14.56
N LEU A 195 -3.80 -7.16 -14.32
CA LEU A 195 -2.79 -7.12 -13.26
C LEU A 195 -1.45 -6.53 -13.73
N ALA A 196 -1.23 -6.47 -15.04
CA ALA A 196 0.02 -5.98 -15.62
C ALA A 196 0.25 -4.48 -15.39
N ILE A 197 1.52 -4.09 -15.53
CA ILE A 197 1.95 -2.68 -15.48
C ILE A 197 1.39 -1.92 -16.69
N LYS A 198 0.93 -0.69 -16.48
CA LYS A 198 0.66 0.26 -17.57
C LYS A 198 1.99 0.84 -18.06
N ALA A 199 2.37 0.56 -19.30
CA ALA A 199 3.67 0.93 -19.86
C ALA A 199 4.01 2.43 -19.77
N SER A 200 3.00 3.31 -19.81
CA SER A 200 3.19 4.77 -19.74
C SER A 200 3.15 5.34 -18.31
N ALA A 201 3.06 4.49 -17.28
CA ALA A 201 2.94 4.97 -15.91
C ALA A 201 4.28 5.48 -15.36
N PRO A 202 4.30 6.61 -14.63
CA PRO A 202 5.52 7.13 -14.02
C PRO A 202 6.14 6.17 -13.00
N VAL A 203 5.29 5.46 -12.26
CA VAL A 203 5.68 4.41 -11.31
C VAL A 203 5.24 3.06 -11.88
N PRO A 204 6.16 2.19 -12.32
CA PRO A 204 5.84 1.01 -13.13
C PRO A 204 5.51 -0.21 -12.25
N TYR A 205 4.51 -0.09 -11.36
CA TYR A 205 4.01 -1.21 -10.55
C TYR A 205 2.59 -1.60 -10.96
N GLY A 206 2.36 -2.90 -11.17
CA GLY A 206 1.09 -3.51 -11.55
C GLY A 206 0.23 -3.83 -10.32
N ALA A 207 -0.27 -5.07 -10.25
CA ALA A 207 -0.98 -5.63 -9.09
C ALA A 207 -0.17 -5.42 -7.81
N ASN A 208 -0.72 -4.70 -6.83
CA ASN A 208 0.07 -4.15 -5.74
C ASN A 208 -0.50 -4.54 -4.36
N GLY A 209 -1.38 -3.75 -3.78
CA GLY A 209 -2.12 -4.10 -2.57
C GLY A 209 -3.08 -5.27 -2.80
N LEU A 210 -3.27 -6.09 -1.77
CA LEU A 210 -4.12 -7.29 -1.85
C LEU A 210 -4.84 -7.54 -0.52
N ARG A 211 -6.15 -7.81 -0.59
CA ARG A 211 -6.99 -8.24 0.54
C ARG A 211 -7.91 -9.37 0.13
N PHE A 212 -8.18 -10.31 1.03
CA PHE A 212 -9.26 -11.28 0.87
C PHE A 212 -10.51 -10.73 1.56
N HIS A 213 -11.63 -10.61 0.85
CA HIS A 213 -12.86 -10.09 1.42
C HIS A 213 -14.09 -10.60 0.67
N ASN A 214 -15.11 -11.05 1.41
CA ASN A 214 -16.38 -11.54 0.87
C ASN A 214 -16.22 -12.54 -0.30
N GLY A 215 -15.42 -13.59 -0.05
CA GLY A 215 -15.17 -14.68 -0.99
C GLY A 215 -14.37 -14.30 -2.23
N ALA A 216 -13.67 -13.16 -2.21
CA ALA A 216 -12.91 -12.66 -3.33
C ALA A 216 -11.52 -12.19 -2.90
N VAL A 217 -10.56 -12.35 -3.81
CA VAL A 217 -9.28 -11.64 -3.76
C VAL A 217 -9.50 -10.27 -4.40
N TRP A 218 -9.23 -9.23 -3.64
CA TRP A 218 -9.24 -7.85 -4.11
C TRP A 218 -7.82 -7.37 -4.31
N VAL A 219 -7.58 -6.66 -5.41
CA VAL A 219 -6.25 -6.24 -5.83
C VAL A 219 -6.30 -4.80 -6.32
N SER A 220 -5.44 -3.95 -5.79
CA SER A 220 -5.18 -2.64 -6.39
C SER A 220 -4.13 -2.79 -7.50
N ASN A 221 -4.19 -1.96 -8.53
CA ASN A 221 -3.12 -1.84 -9.52
C ASN A 221 -2.62 -0.40 -9.54
N LEU A 222 -1.37 -0.20 -9.14
CA LEU A 222 -0.79 1.13 -8.89
C LEU A 222 -0.69 1.95 -10.18
N SER A 223 -0.07 1.37 -11.20
CA SER A 223 0.15 2.02 -12.50
C SER A 223 -1.13 2.25 -13.30
N LYS A 224 -2.17 1.43 -13.05
CA LYS A 224 -3.48 1.57 -13.71
C LYS A 224 -4.47 2.41 -12.94
N GLY A 225 -4.29 2.57 -11.64
CA GLY A 225 -5.24 3.25 -10.77
C GLY A 225 -6.58 2.53 -10.67
N THR A 226 -6.56 1.19 -10.59
CA THR A 226 -7.79 0.36 -10.54
C THR A 226 -7.87 -0.46 -9.27
N LEU A 227 -9.08 -0.63 -8.74
CA LEU A 227 -9.41 -1.61 -7.72
C LEU A 227 -10.19 -2.76 -8.35
N LEU A 228 -9.66 -3.97 -8.24
CA LEU A 228 -10.22 -5.18 -8.84
C LEU A 228 -10.80 -6.08 -7.75
N ARG A 229 -11.90 -6.75 -8.06
CA ARG A 229 -12.49 -7.84 -7.29
C ARG A 229 -12.51 -9.11 -8.13
N ILE A 230 -11.88 -10.17 -7.61
CA ILE A 230 -11.77 -11.47 -8.27
C ILE A 230 -12.38 -12.53 -7.34
N PRO A 231 -13.61 -13.01 -7.59
CA PRO A 231 -14.22 -14.08 -6.79
C PRO A 231 -13.33 -15.32 -6.78
N VAL A 232 -13.25 -16.01 -5.64
CA VAL A 232 -12.65 -17.34 -5.55
C VAL A 232 -13.76 -18.36 -5.73
N THR A 233 -13.64 -19.19 -6.76
CA THR A 233 -14.63 -20.25 -7.06
C THR A 233 -14.57 -21.37 -6.01
N ALA A 234 -15.57 -22.26 -6.01
CA ALA A 234 -15.60 -23.41 -5.09
C ALA A 234 -14.38 -24.33 -5.22
N THR A 235 -13.72 -24.37 -6.37
CA THR A 235 -12.49 -25.14 -6.60
C THR A 235 -11.22 -24.37 -6.24
N GLY A 236 -11.33 -23.14 -5.74
CA GLY A 236 -10.20 -22.28 -5.44
C GLY A 236 -9.64 -21.50 -6.64
N ALA A 237 -10.19 -21.67 -7.85
CA ALA A 237 -9.75 -20.95 -9.05
C ALA A 237 -10.27 -19.49 -9.09
N PRO A 238 -9.59 -18.55 -9.79
CA PRO A 238 -10.08 -17.19 -9.96
C PRO A 238 -11.34 -17.16 -10.85
N GLY A 239 -12.35 -16.42 -10.39
CA GLY A 239 -13.53 -16.07 -11.17
C GLY A 239 -13.28 -14.89 -12.11
N ARG A 240 -14.36 -14.41 -12.74
CA ARG A 240 -14.31 -13.24 -13.62
C ARG A 240 -13.80 -12.01 -12.84
N ILE A 241 -12.86 -11.27 -13.43
CA ILE A 241 -12.38 -10.00 -12.87
C ILE A 241 -13.49 -8.95 -12.98
N HIS A 242 -13.75 -8.25 -11.88
CA HIS A 242 -14.61 -7.08 -11.84
C HIS A 242 -13.77 -5.86 -11.46
N THR A 243 -13.71 -4.85 -12.33
CA THR A 243 -13.19 -3.53 -11.94
C THR A 243 -14.24 -2.86 -11.09
N VAL A 244 -13.94 -2.63 -9.81
CA VAL A 244 -14.84 -1.96 -8.88
C VAL A 244 -14.73 -0.45 -9.00
N ALA A 245 -13.51 0.05 -9.12
CA ALA A 245 -13.26 1.46 -9.38
C ALA A 245 -12.00 1.64 -10.25
N ASP A 246 -11.98 2.74 -10.98
CA ASP A 246 -10.83 3.27 -11.69
C ASP A 246 -10.56 4.72 -11.26
N GLY A 247 -9.61 5.39 -11.90
CA GLY A 247 -9.23 6.77 -11.56
C GLY A 247 -8.47 6.91 -10.24
N LEU A 248 -8.14 5.80 -9.57
CA LEU A 248 -7.39 5.75 -8.30
C LEU A 248 -5.88 5.91 -8.53
N THR A 249 -5.47 7.01 -9.16
CA THR A 249 -4.07 7.21 -9.59
C THR A 249 -3.08 6.92 -8.47
N GLY A 250 -2.17 5.97 -8.70
CA GLY A 250 -1.14 5.57 -7.74
C GLY A 250 -1.67 4.90 -6.48
N VAL A 251 -2.80 4.18 -6.57
CA VAL A 251 -3.31 3.35 -5.48
C VAL A 251 -2.31 2.27 -5.11
N ASP A 252 -1.88 2.28 -3.86
CA ASP A 252 -0.85 1.40 -3.33
C ASP A 252 -1.51 0.19 -2.68
N ASP A 253 -1.93 0.32 -1.42
CA ASP A 253 -2.75 -0.67 -0.72
C ASP A 253 -4.07 -0.07 -0.19
N PHE A 254 -4.91 -0.92 0.37
CA PHE A 254 -6.26 -0.55 0.80
C PHE A 254 -6.78 -1.45 1.93
N ASN A 255 -7.89 -1.04 2.54
CA ASN A 255 -8.59 -1.85 3.54
C ASN A 255 -10.08 -1.57 3.53
N PHE A 256 -10.86 -2.53 4.03
CA PHE A 256 -12.30 -2.41 4.11
C PHE A 256 -12.70 -1.69 5.40
N LEU A 257 -13.81 -0.95 5.34
CA LEU A 257 -14.42 -0.31 6.51
C LEU A 257 -14.73 -1.34 7.61
N SER A 258 -15.13 -2.55 7.22
CA SER A 258 -15.35 -3.68 8.13
C SER A 258 -15.44 -4.99 7.35
N GLU A 259 -15.40 -6.12 8.06
CA GLU A 259 -15.65 -7.46 7.50
C GLU A 259 -17.00 -7.61 6.76
N ARG A 260 -17.95 -6.70 6.96
CA ARG A 260 -19.30 -6.75 6.38
C ARG A 260 -19.55 -5.67 5.33
N SER A 261 -18.57 -4.83 5.02
CA SER A 261 -18.75 -3.67 4.14
C SER A 261 -17.72 -3.67 3.02
N ASN A 262 -18.21 -3.55 1.78
CA ASN A 262 -17.37 -3.34 0.60
C ASN A 262 -16.94 -1.87 0.44
N VAL A 263 -17.14 -1.00 1.43
CA VAL A 263 -16.56 0.34 1.44
C VAL A 263 -15.07 0.22 1.74
N VAL A 264 -14.24 0.79 0.87
CA VAL A 264 -12.77 0.65 0.91
C VAL A 264 -12.12 2.00 1.20
N PHE A 265 -11.10 2.02 2.06
CA PHE A 265 -10.16 3.13 2.20
C PHE A 265 -8.89 2.79 1.42
N ALA A 266 -8.65 3.47 0.31
CA ALA A 266 -7.50 3.28 -0.57
C ALA A 266 -6.43 4.33 -0.30
N ALA A 267 -5.20 3.89 -0.05
CA ALA A 267 -4.03 4.74 0.02
C ALA A 267 -3.56 5.09 -1.41
N LEU A 268 -3.62 6.36 -1.79
CA LEU A 268 -3.14 6.85 -3.07
C LEU A 268 -1.75 7.46 -2.87
N ASN A 269 -0.73 6.59 -2.87
CA ASN A 269 0.65 6.89 -2.52
C ASN A 269 1.19 8.11 -3.28
N THR A 270 1.15 8.06 -4.62
CA THR A 270 1.71 9.13 -5.47
C THR A 270 0.94 10.46 -5.38
N GLN A 271 -0.25 10.46 -4.78
CA GLN A 271 -1.14 11.62 -4.71
C GLN A 271 -1.20 12.24 -3.32
N ASN A 272 -0.56 11.63 -2.32
CA ASN A 272 -0.70 11.99 -0.90
C ASN A 272 -2.17 12.11 -0.49
N LYS A 273 -2.97 11.10 -0.85
CA LYS A 273 -4.42 11.06 -0.55
C LYS A 273 -4.83 9.72 0.03
N VAL A 274 -5.89 9.75 0.84
CA VAL A 274 -6.73 8.57 1.08
C VAL A 274 -8.09 8.83 0.44
N ALA A 275 -8.51 7.91 -0.43
CA ALA A 275 -9.83 7.92 -1.03
C ALA A 275 -10.69 6.81 -0.44
N VAL A 276 -11.98 7.09 -0.29
CA VAL A 276 -12.99 6.06 -0.07
C VAL A 276 -13.53 5.62 -1.42
N VAL A 277 -13.67 4.30 -1.60
CA VAL A 277 -14.37 3.69 -2.73
C VAL A 277 -15.64 3.04 -2.20
N PHE A 278 -16.78 3.41 -2.77
CA PHE A 278 -18.08 2.86 -2.39
C PHE A 278 -18.43 1.62 -3.24
N PRO A 279 -19.40 0.79 -2.81
CA PRO A 279 -19.76 -0.44 -3.52
C PRO A 279 -20.24 -0.24 -4.96
N ASP A 280 -20.73 0.95 -5.30
CA ASP A 280 -21.15 1.34 -6.66
C ASP A 280 -19.99 1.81 -7.55
N GLY A 281 -18.77 1.86 -7.01
CA GLY A 281 -17.55 2.30 -7.69
C GLY A 281 -17.28 3.81 -7.59
N THR A 282 -18.19 4.59 -7.01
CA THR A 282 -17.95 6.01 -6.77
C THR A 282 -16.84 6.22 -5.74
N THR A 283 -16.13 7.34 -5.86
CA THR A 283 -14.97 7.63 -5.00
C THR A 283 -15.08 9.00 -4.35
N LYS A 284 -14.56 9.12 -3.12
CA LYS A 284 -14.50 10.38 -2.36
C LYS A 284 -13.13 10.51 -1.72
N THR A 285 -12.41 11.58 -2.00
CA THR A 285 -11.18 11.89 -1.23
C THR A 285 -11.57 12.26 0.19
N VAL A 286 -11.00 11.60 1.19
CA VAL A 286 -11.31 11.83 2.61
C VAL A 286 -10.14 12.38 3.41
N LEU A 287 -8.92 12.25 2.90
CA LEU A 287 -7.71 12.85 3.46
C LEU A 287 -6.75 13.25 2.34
N THR A 288 -5.94 14.28 2.57
CA THR A 288 -4.93 14.80 1.64
C THR A 288 -3.61 15.12 2.35
N ALA A 289 -2.63 15.65 1.61
CA ALA A 289 -1.39 16.17 2.18
C ALA A 289 -1.63 17.23 3.27
N SER A 290 -2.73 17.99 3.24
CA SER A 290 -3.06 18.96 4.30
C SER A 290 -3.37 18.30 5.64
N ASP A 291 -3.76 17.02 5.63
CA ASP A 291 -3.98 16.20 6.83
C ASP A 291 -2.67 15.53 7.30
N GLY A 292 -1.55 15.87 6.67
CA GLY A 292 -0.23 15.37 6.96
C GLY A 292 0.17 14.15 6.14
N LEU A 293 -0.61 13.68 5.17
CA LEU A 293 -0.22 12.50 4.38
C LEU A 293 1.10 12.72 3.63
N ALA A 294 1.98 11.71 3.68
CA ALA A 294 3.31 11.74 3.07
C ALA A 294 3.64 10.38 2.44
N SER A 295 3.19 10.18 1.20
CA SER A 295 3.27 8.92 0.45
C SER A 295 2.58 7.77 1.21
N PRO A 296 1.25 7.83 1.40
CA PRO A 296 0.52 6.80 2.13
C PRO A 296 0.63 5.46 1.40
N THR A 297 1.17 4.45 2.08
CA THR A 297 1.44 3.12 1.50
C THR A 297 0.29 2.15 1.75
N ALA A 298 -0.28 2.16 2.96
CA ALA A 298 -1.37 1.27 3.31
C ALA A 298 -2.34 1.87 4.31
N THR A 299 -3.56 1.32 4.33
CA THR A 299 -4.57 1.59 5.35
C THR A 299 -4.90 0.33 6.14
N ALA A 300 -5.35 0.52 7.38
CA ALA A 300 -6.05 -0.49 8.14
C ALA A 300 -7.20 0.11 8.94
N VAL A 301 -8.27 -0.65 9.13
CA VAL A 301 -9.46 -0.17 9.84
C VAL A 301 -9.76 -1.09 11.02
N ARG A 302 -10.07 -0.49 12.17
CA ARG A 302 -10.64 -1.23 13.29
C ARG A 302 -11.66 -0.41 14.06
N GLY A 303 -12.92 -0.84 14.01
CA GLY A 303 -14.04 -0.07 14.56
C GLY A 303 -14.12 1.28 13.84
N LYS A 304 -14.03 2.38 14.59
CA LYS A 304 -14.03 3.75 14.03
C LYS A 304 -12.62 4.33 13.85
N ARG A 305 -11.57 3.51 13.86
CA ARG A 305 -10.18 3.96 13.71
C ARG A 305 -9.67 3.59 12.32
N LEU A 306 -9.13 4.56 11.61
CA LEU A 306 -8.36 4.39 10.39
C LEU A 306 -6.88 4.57 10.75
N TYR A 307 -6.05 3.62 10.39
CA TYR A 307 -4.59 3.67 10.50
C TYR A 307 -4.01 3.84 9.10
N ILE A 308 -2.96 4.63 8.97
CA ILE A 308 -2.33 4.96 7.69
C ILE A 308 -0.83 4.90 7.89
N THR A 309 -0.15 4.07 7.10
CA THR A 309 1.30 4.12 7.00
C THR A 309 1.69 5.09 5.90
N ASP A 310 2.64 5.96 6.20
CA ASP A 310 3.18 6.98 5.31
C ASP A 310 4.67 6.67 5.12
N GLY A 311 5.05 6.28 3.90
CA GLY A 311 6.41 5.88 3.57
C GLY A 311 7.40 7.05 3.54
N GLY A 312 6.91 8.31 3.45
CA GLY A 312 7.78 9.48 3.34
C GLY A 312 8.68 9.43 2.10
N LEU A 313 8.20 8.89 0.97
CA LEU A 313 9.05 8.63 -0.21
C LEU A 313 9.56 9.91 -0.88
N ASN A 314 8.85 11.03 -0.71
CA ASN A 314 9.23 12.33 -1.21
C ASN A 314 9.80 13.21 -0.07
N GLU A 315 10.72 14.12 -0.42
CA GLU A 315 11.21 15.16 0.50
C GLU A 315 10.03 15.95 1.12
N PRO A 316 10.05 16.24 2.43
CA PRO A 316 11.19 16.14 3.37
C PRO A 316 11.32 14.79 4.10
N HIS A 317 10.82 13.68 3.53
CA HIS A 317 10.92 12.34 4.11
C HIS A 317 10.20 12.15 5.46
N ASP A 318 8.92 12.52 5.50
CA ASP A 318 8.07 12.43 6.70
C ASP A 318 7.42 11.04 6.86
N ALA A 319 8.26 10.03 7.11
CA ALA A 319 7.83 8.66 7.33
C ALA A 319 7.14 8.49 8.71
N LYS A 320 5.91 7.96 8.72
CA LYS A 320 5.11 7.90 9.94
C LYS A 320 3.95 6.91 9.86
N LEU A 321 3.30 6.74 11.00
CA LEU A 321 2.01 6.10 11.14
C LEU A 321 1.03 7.14 11.71
N GLN A 322 -0.05 7.38 10.99
CA GLN A 322 -1.15 8.22 11.43
C GLN A 322 -2.36 7.37 11.86
N ILE A 323 -3.17 7.97 12.73
CA ILE A 323 -4.51 7.46 13.09
C ILE A 323 -5.54 8.56 12.87
N GLY A 324 -6.71 8.20 12.36
CA GLY A 324 -7.90 9.05 12.25
C GLY A 324 -9.15 8.38 12.79
N LYS A 325 -10.17 9.17 13.11
CA LYS A 325 -11.49 8.72 13.56
C LYS A 325 -12.48 8.80 12.39
N ILE A 326 -13.02 7.65 11.99
CA ILE A 326 -14.05 7.54 10.97
C ILE A 326 -15.38 8.06 11.52
N ASN A 327 -15.96 9.05 10.84
CA ASN A 327 -17.30 9.55 11.08
C ASN A 327 -18.28 8.85 10.12
N LEU A 328 -18.92 7.77 10.60
CA LEU A 328 -19.82 6.96 9.78
C LEU A 328 -21.01 7.75 9.21
N ALA A 329 -21.53 8.73 9.95
CA ALA A 329 -22.66 9.54 9.48
C ALA A 329 -22.25 10.39 8.28
N ALA A 330 -21.11 11.08 8.38
CA ALA A 330 -20.55 11.88 7.29
C ALA A 330 -20.01 11.06 6.11
N LEU A 331 -19.58 9.84 6.38
CA LEU A 331 -19.09 8.92 5.36
C LEU A 331 -20.23 8.40 4.47
N LEU A 332 -21.40 8.16 5.07
CA LEU A 332 -22.56 7.53 4.41
C LEU A 332 -23.66 8.53 4.04
N SER A 333 -23.51 9.81 4.39
CA SER A 333 -24.35 10.89 3.87
C SER A 333 -23.98 11.15 2.41
N HIS A 334 -24.89 10.82 1.50
CA HIS A 334 -24.83 11.17 0.09
C HIS A 334 -25.17 12.64 -0.13
#